data_AF-A0A0L1KWK0-F1
#
_entry.id   AF-A0A0L1KWK0-F1
#
_cell.length_a   1.000
_cell.length_b   1.000
_cell.length_c   1.000
_cell.angle_alpha   90.00
_cell.angle_beta   90.00
_cell.angle_gamma   90.00
#
_symmetry.space_group_name_H-M   'P 1'
#
loop_
_entity.id
_entity.type
_entity.pdbx_description
1 polymer ?
#
loop_
_entity_poly.entity_id
_entity_poly.type
_entity_poly.pdbx_seq_one_letter_code
_entity_poly.pdbx_strand_id
1 'polypeptide(L)'
;MKTLRMFKNALSGTIQLADLPGKIEVVYLYENQITGSLNLDSLPATVRELDLSLNEFTGDISLENLPKCLEYLSLSENQLSANPTKGHLSVVGWTSTPGLGEAKNRFKPLVVFLSWRRPY
;
A
#
# COMPACT_ATOMS: atom_id res chain seq x y z
N MET A 1 3.55 22.31 -2.99
CA MET A 1 4.15 20.99 -3.27
C MET A 1 5.41 20.78 -2.45
N LYS A 2 5.29 20.10 -1.31
CA LYS A 2 6.44 19.55 -0.58
C LYS A 2 6.58 18.08 -0.93
N THR A 3 7.77 17.69 -1.37
CA THR A 3 8.01 16.37 -1.92
C THR A 3 9.24 15.74 -1.28
N LEU A 4 9.13 14.46 -0.91
CA LEU A 4 10.24 13.62 -0.50
C LEU A 4 10.49 12.57 -1.58
N ARG A 5 11.69 12.56 -2.15
CA ARG A 5 12.12 11.57 -3.16
C ARG A 5 13.40 10.94 -2.66
N MET A 6 13.31 9.68 -2.25
CA MET A 6 14.48 8.88 -1.89
C MET A 6 14.38 7.46 -2.46
N PHE A 7 13.72 7.33 -3.61
CA PHE A 7 13.55 6.06 -4.32
C PHE A 7 14.87 5.55 -4.92
N LYS A 8 14.96 4.25 -5.22
CA LYS A 8 16.14 3.60 -5.84
C LYS A 8 17.42 3.78 -5.01
N ASN A 9 17.34 3.48 -3.72
CA ASN A 9 18.49 3.51 -2.82
C ASN A 9 18.58 2.18 -2.05
N ALA A 10 19.55 2.10 -1.13
CA ALA A 10 19.68 0.99 -0.19
C ALA A 10 19.21 1.40 1.22
N LEU A 11 18.17 2.24 1.31
CA LEU A 11 17.63 2.66 2.61
C LEU A 11 17.00 1.44 3.29
N SER A 12 17.36 1.24 4.55
CA SER A 12 16.87 0.15 5.39
C SER A 12 16.40 0.68 6.75
N GLY A 13 15.77 -0.19 7.52
CA GLY A 13 15.12 0.17 8.79
C GLY A 13 13.61 0.29 8.63
N THR A 14 12.98 1.11 9.47
CA THR A 14 11.52 1.22 9.54
C THR A 14 11.07 2.66 9.35
N ILE A 15 9.86 2.86 8.85
CA ILE A 15 9.22 4.18 8.74
C ILE A 15 7.88 4.19 9.46
N GLN A 16 7.64 5.25 10.25
CA GLN A 16 6.32 5.56 10.78
C GLN A 16 5.72 6.67 9.93
N LEU A 17 4.60 6.40 9.26
CA LEU A 17 3.95 7.38 8.39
C LEU A 17 3.44 8.62 9.15
N ALA A 18 3.23 8.50 10.46
CA ALA A 18 2.86 9.59 11.36
C ALA A 18 3.98 10.64 11.51
N ASP A 19 5.25 10.24 11.34
CA ASP A 19 6.41 11.13 11.50
C ASP A 19 6.66 11.96 10.24
N LEU A 20 5.90 11.70 9.16
CA LEU A 20 5.98 12.50 7.96
C LEU A 20 5.55 13.95 8.25
N PRO A 21 6.24 14.96 7.68
CA PRO A 21 5.89 16.35 7.92
C PRO A 21 4.44 16.61 7.52
N GLY A 22 3.63 17.22 8.39
CA GLY A 22 2.19 17.42 8.13
C GLY A 22 1.82 18.25 6.88
N LYS A 23 2.80 18.86 6.21
CA LYS A 23 2.64 19.60 4.94
C LYS A 23 3.16 18.84 3.71
N ILE A 24 3.52 17.56 3.84
CA ILE A 24 4.05 16.77 2.74
C ILE A 24 2.93 16.36 1.80
N GLU A 25 3.16 16.48 0.49
CA GLU A 25 2.15 16.19 -0.53
C GLU A 25 2.52 14.94 -1.34
N VAL A 26 3.81 14.70 -1.57
CA VAL A 26 4.28 13.58 -2.39
C VAL A 26 5.44 12.87 -1.71
N VAL A 27 5.33 11.55 -1.61
CA VAL A 27 6.33 10.68 -0.98
C VAL A 27 6.64 9.52 -1.92
N TYR A 28 7.88 9.47 -2.41
CA TYR A 28 8.39 8.37 -3.21
C TYR A 28 9.60 7.74 -2.53
N LEU A 29 9.40 6.53 -2.01
CA LEU A 29 10.41 5.70 -1.35
C LEU A 29 10.55 4.33 -2.02
N TYR A 30 10.02 4.16 -3.23
CA TYR A 30 10.05 2.88 -3.92
C TYR A 30 11.46 2.40 -4.23
N GLU A 31 11.63 1.08 -4.36
CA GLU A 31 12.93 0.44 -4.66
C GLU A 31 13.97 0.76 -3.58
N ASN A 32 13.67 0.31 -2.36
CA ASN A 32 14.54 0.36 -1.18
C ASN A 32 14.40 -0.95 -0.38
N GLN A 33 15.02 -1.03 0.80
CA GLN A 33 15.00 -2.18 1.70
C GLN A 33 14.30 -1.81 3.02
N ILE A 34 13.27 -0.95 2.96
CA ILE A 34 12.56 -0.50 4.15
C ILE A 34 11.62 -1.62 4.59
N THR A 35 11.62 -1.88 5.89
CA THR A 35 10.90 -2.95 6.56
C THR A 35 9.88 -2.40 7.56
N GLY A 36 9.09 -3.29 8.15
CA GLY A 36 8.13 -2.96 9.21
C GLY A 36 6.69 -2.88 8.73
N SER A 37 5.79 -2.52 9.65
CA SER A 37 4.35 -2.43 9.41
C SER A 37 3.93 -1.03 9.00
N LEU A 38 3.01 -0.94 8.03
CA LEU A 38 2.45 0.33 7.57
C LEU A 38 1.10 0.62 8.23
N ASN A 39 0.99 1.75 8.91
CA ASN A 39 -0.27 2.30 9.38
C ASN A 39 -0.72 3.47 8.50
N LEU A 40 -1.55 3.17 7.49
CA LEU A 40 -2.03 4.16 6.53
C LEU A 40 -3.03 5.16 7.13
N ASP A 41 -3.69 4.82 8.24
CA ASP A 41 -4.63 5.72 8.94
C ASP A 41 -3.89 6.94 9.54
N SER A 42 -2.57 6.83 9.73
CA SER A 42 -1.72 7.90 10.27
C SER A 42 -1.12 8.79 9.17
N LEU A 43 -1.52 8.64 7.91
CA LEU A 43 -1.03 9.47 6.83
C LEU A 43 -1.48 10.94 7.00
N PRO A 44 -0.59 11.92 6.79
CA PRO A 44 -0.99 13.32 6.78
C PRO A 44 -2.08 13.57 5.74
N ALA A 45 -3.10 14.35 6.12
CA ALA A 45 -4.25 14.63 5.25
C ALA A 45 -3.87 15.36 3.94
N THR A 46 -2.67 15.94 3.88
CA THR A 46 -2.11 16.67 2.75
C THR A 46 -1.46 15.78 1.69
N VAL A 47 -1.24 14.49 1.97
CA VAL A 47 -0.62 13.56 1.03
C VAL A 47 -1.56 13.30 -0.15
N ARG A 48 -1.01 13.49 -1.36
CA ARG A 48 -1.65 13.26 -2.65
C ARG A 48 -1.09 12.05 -3.36
N GLU A 49 0.21 11.82 -3.25
CA GLU A 49 0.86 10.69 -3.90
C GLU A 49 1.80 9.97 -2.93
N LEU A 50 1.64 8.66 -2.82
CA LEU A 50 2.46 7.79 -2.00
C LEU A 50 2.89 6.56 -2.80
N ASP A 51 4.20 6.42 -3.00
CA ASP A 51 4.79 5.23 -3.61
C ASP A 51 5.81 4.59 -2.66
N LEU A 52 5.44 3.43 -2.13
CA LEU A 52 6.25 2.59 -1.26
C LEU A 52 6.51 1.22 -1.90
N SER A 53 6.32 1.10 -3.21
CA SER A 53 6.50 -0.18 -3.91
C SER A 53 7.95 -0.68 -3.85
N LEU A 54 8.16 -1.98 -4.12
CA LEU A 54 9.52 -2.56 -4.16
C LEU A 54 10.29 -2.30 -2.85
N ASN A 55 9.70 -2.71 -1.74
CA ASN A 55 10.28 -2.64 -0.40
C ASN A 55 9.97 -3.96 0.34
N GLU A 56 10.30 -4.02 1.64
CA GLU A 56 10.13 -5.21 2.47
C GLU A 56 9.10 -4.97 3.59
N PHE A 57 8.08 -4.14 3.33
CA PHE A 57 7.01 -3.91 4.31
C PHE A 57 6.22 -5.20 4.55
N THR A 58 5.89 -5.45 5.82
CA THR A 58 5.20 -6.67 6.29
C THR A 58 3.97 -6.32 7.14
N GLY A 59 3.12 -7.30 7.38
CA GLY A 59 1.94 -7.16 8.24
C GLY A 59 0.69 -6.68 7.50
N ASP A 60 -0.38 -6.49 8.28
CA ASP A 60 -1.70 -6.18 7.76
C ASP A 60 -1.88 -4.68 7.47
N ILE A 61 -2.46 -4.36 6.32
CA ILE A 61 -2.84 -2.99 5.96
C ILE A 61 -4.36 -2.80 5.95
N SER A 62 -4.79 -1.61 6.39
CA SER A 62 -6.16 -1.11 6.24
C SER A 62 -6.17 0.04 5.24
N LEU A 63 -7.15 0.04 4.33
CA LEU A 63 -7.37 1.10 3.34
C LEU A 63 -8.65 1.89 3.64
N GLU A 64 -9.20 1.76 4.85
CA GLU A 64 -10.48 2.36 5.22
C GLU A 64 -10.39 3.89 5.34
N ASN A 65 -9.31 4.42 5.92
CA ASN A 65 -9.17 5.85 6.23
C ASN A 65 -8.08 6.54 5.42
N LEU A 66 -8.08 6.37 4.10
CA LEU A 66 -7.14 7.08 3.24
C LEU A 66 -7.47 8.59 3.18
N PRO A 67 -6.45 9.47 3.11
CA PRO A 67 -6.65 10.90 2.96
C PRO A 67 -7.55 11.25 1.78
N LYS A 68 -8.44 12.24 1.95
CA LYS A 68 -9.33 12.71 0.89
C LYS A 68 -8.56 13.24 -0.34
N CYS A 69 -7.39 13.81 -0.11
CA CYS A 69 -6.53 14.35 -1.16
C CYS A 69 -5.65 13.30 -1.83
N LEU A 70 -5.64 12.04 -1.36
CA LEU A 70 -4.85 10.99 -1.96
C LEU A 70 -5.40 10.67 -3.35
N GLU A 71 -4.53 10.78 -4.36
CA GLU A 71 -4.79 10.55 -5.78
C GLU A 71 -4.07 9.29 -6.28
N TYR A 72 -2.91 8.98 -5.70
CA TYR A 72 -2.09 7.84 -6.07
C TYR A 72 -1.53 7.11 -4.85
N LEU A 73 -1.72 5.79 -4.80
CA LEU A 73 -1.14 4.90 -3.82
C LEU A 73 -0.59 3.65 -4.51
N SER A 74 0.70 3.38 -4.29
CA SER A 74 1.37 2.16 -4.73
C SER A 74 2.08 1.48 -3.57
N LEU A 75 1.67 0.24 -3.29
CA LEU A 75 2.26 -0.64 -2.27
C LEU A 75 2.72 -1.98 -2.86
N SER A 76 2.76 -2.09 -4.19
CA SER A 76 3.10 -3.34 -4.89
C SER A 76 4.51 -3.82 -4.55
N GLU A 77 4.77 -5.12 -4.74
CA GLU A 77 6.10 -5.70 -4.51
C GLU A 77 6.60 -5.43 -3.07
N ASN A 78 5.73 -5.71 -2.10
CA ASN A 78 6.01 -5.77 -0.68
C ASN A 78 5.49 -7.10 -0.13
N GLN A 79 5.73 -7.38 1.17
CA GLN A 79 5.29 -8.59 1.86
C GLN A 79 4.04 -8.32 2.74
N LEU A 80 3.17 -7.43 2.27
CA LEU A 80 1.98 -6.98 3.00
C LEU A 80 0.83 -7.99 2.85
N SER A 81 0.09 -8.19 3.93
CA SER A 81 -1.22 -8.84 3.91
C SER A 81 -2.32 -7.78 3.91
N ALA A 82 -3.37 -8.00 3.13
CA ALA A 82 -4.57 -7.17 3.17
C ALA A 82 -5.73 -8.02 3.70
N ASN A 83 -6.51 -7.47 4.63
CA ASN A 83 -7.76 -8.12 5.03
C ASN A 83 -8.83 -7.79 3.98
N PRO A 84 -9.30 -8.76 3.18
CA PRO A 84 -10.21 -8.51 2.06
C PRO A 84 -11.64 -8.11 2.48
N THR A 85 -11.94 -8.03 3.79
CA THR A 85 -13.34 -7.97 4.27
C THR A 85 -13.89 -6.60 4.63
N LYS A 86 -13.13 -5.49 4.60
CA LYS A 86 -13.67 -4.19 5.11
C LYS A 86 -13.38 -2.90 4.34
N GLY A 87 -12.77 -2.95 3.17
CA GLY A 87 -12.71 -1.80 2.27
C GLY A 87 -12.94 -2.26 0.84
N HIS A 88 -13.76 -1.55 0.08
CA HIS A 88 -14.02 -1.79 -1.34
C HIS A 88 -12.72 -2.10 -2.12
N LEU A 89 -12.41 -3.38 -2.28
CA LEU A 89 -11.36 -3.87 -3.17
C LEU A 89 -12.06 -4.56 -4.32
N SER A 90 -12.38 -3.79 -5.35
CA SER A 90 -12.56 -4.37 -6.68
C SER A 90 -11.23 -5.00 -7.07
N VAL A 91 -11.14 -6.32 -6.91
CA VAL A 91 -10.06 -7.14 -7.45
C VAL A 91 -10.12 -6.98 -8.98
N VAL A 92 -9.28 -6.10 -9.53
CA VAL A 92 -9.11 -6.02 -10.98
C VAL A 92 -8.19 -7.17 -11.38
N GLY A 93 -8.80 -8.31 -11.74
CA GLY A 93 -8.09 -9.48 -12.26
C GLY A 93 -8.59 -10.79 -11.66
N TRP A 94 -9.63 -11.38 -12.24
CA TRP A 94 -9.95 -12.80 -12.07
C TRP A 94 -9.72 -13.49 -13.41
N THR A 95 -8.68 -14.32 -13.51
CA THR A 95 -8.67 -15.43 -14.47
C THR A 95 -8.56 -16.71 -13.64
N SER A 96 -9.58 -17.08 -12.89
CA SER A 96 -10.42 -18.22 -13.25
C SER A 96 -11.46 -18.42 -12.15
N THR A 97 -12.69 -18.76 -12.53
CA THR A 97 -13.74 -19.23 -11.62
C THR A 97 -13.34 -20.57 -10.99
N PRO A 98 -13.28 -20.70 -9.64
CA PRO A 98 -13.16 -22.02 -9.03
C PRO A 98 -14.49 -22.78 -9.16
N GLY A 99 -14.42 -24.03 -9.61
CA GLY A 99 -15.55 -24.96 -9.55
C GLY A 99 -16.02 -25.16 -8.11
N LEU A 100 -17.33 -25.17 -7.92
CA LEU A 100 -18.00 -25.29 -6.63
C LEU A 100 -17.63 -26.64 -5.97
N GLY A 101 -16.76 -26.63 -4.95
CA GLY A 101 -16.50 -27.85 -4.18
C GLY A 101 -15.32 -27.89 -3.19
N GLU A 102 -14.17 -27.25 -3.46
CA GLU A 102 -12.94 -27.67 -2.75
C GLU A 102 -12.06 -26.60 -2.06
N ALA A 103 -12.38 -25.31 -2.09
CA ALA A 103 -11.44 -24.30 -1.58
C ALA A 103 -11.67 -23.90 -0.10
N LYS A 104 -11.61 -24.86 0.84
CA LYS A 104 -11.76 -24.54 2.28
C LYS A 104 -10.47 -24.21 3.04
N ASN A 105 -9.28 -24.33 2.46
CA ASN A 105 -8.02 -24.09 3.20
C ASN A 105 -6.79 -23.81 2.31
N ARG A 106 -6.93 -23.07 1.20
CA ARG A 106 -5.80 -22.83 0.29
C ARG A 106 -5.67 -21.39 -0.20
N PHE A 107 -6.04 -20.42 0.62
CA PHE A 107 -5.72 -19.02 0.34
C PHE A 107 -4.21 -18.81 0.58
N LYS A 108 -3.41 -19.16 -0.42
CA LYS A 108 -2.05 -18.61 -0.54
C LYS A 108 -2.20 -17.11 -0.76
N PRO A 109 -1.44 -16.26 -0.06
CA PRO A 109 -1.62 -14.82 -0.12
C PRO A 109 -1.56 -14.36 -1.56
N LEU A 110 -2.65 -13.71 -2.00
CA LEU A 110 -2.73 -13.11 -3.31
C LEU A 110 -1.59 -12.09 -3.42
N VAL A 111 -0.78 -12.21 -4.46
CA VAL A 111 -0.01 -11.07 -4.96
C VAL A 111 -1.03 -10.05 -5.46
N VAL A 112 -1.48 -9.17 -4.57
CA VAL A 112 -2.37 -8.08 -4.92
C VAL A 112 -1.47 -6.98 -5.47
N PHE A 113 -1.59 -6.68 -6.76
CA PHE A 113 -1.11 -5.40 -7.29
C PHE A 113 -1.94 -4.30 -6.64
N LEU A 114 -1.51 -3.84 -5.47
CA LEU A 114 -2.14 -2.75 -4.71
C LEU A 114 -1.76 -1.42 -5.36
N SER A 115 -2.28 -1.19 -6.56
CA SER A 115 -2.29 0.13 -7.19
C SER A 115 -3.68 0.71 -7.07
N TRP A 116 -3.81 1.82 -6.35
CA TRP A 116 -5.06 2.56 -6.25
C TRP A 116 -4.89 3.96 -6.85
N ARG A 117 -5.84 4.36 -7.70
CA ARG A 117 -6.02 5.73 -8.18
C ARG A 117 -7.47 6.12 -8.00
N ARG A 118 -7.74 7.36 -7.58
CA ARG A 118 -9.12 7.88 -7.65
C ARG A 118 -9.57 7.94 -9.11
N PRO A 119 -10.75 7.41 -9.46
CA PRO A 119 -11.39 7.79 -10.71
C PRO A 119 -11.76 9.28 -10.63
N TYR A 120 -11.40 10.04 -11.66
CA TYR A 120 -11.68 11.47 -11.80
C TYR A 120 -13.17 11.78 -11.75
#